data_AF-A0A2P4R5Q8-F1
#
_entry.id   AF-A0A2P4R5Q8-F1
#
_cell.length_a   1.000
_cell.length_b   1.000
_cell.length_c   1.000
_cell.angle_alpha   90.00
_cell.angle_beta   90.00
_cell.angle_gamma   90.00
#
_symmetry.space_group_name_H-M   'P 1'
#
loop_
_entity.id
_entity.type
_entity.pdbx_description
1 polymer ?
#
loop_
_entity_poly.entity_id
_entity_poly.type
_entity_poly.pdbx_seq_one_letter_code
_entity_poly.pdbx_strand_id
1 'polypeptide(L)'
;MKKLYKLDKLSVFGVFLVSIFMTVIEMIISDPNVSSMPQMGKWLKLLIYCVGALVTFGIGYWLFTLLLRNNDNYKTTLIVNMAIGLTIVALLIAVIYLIAGKTNIWVNGIAGFIGFGTLAGLNWKFLEVPQSDKIKVSVLTGIWFILSLF
;
A
#
# COMPACT_ATOMS: atom_id res chain seq x y z
N MET A 1 19.59 12.41 -15.28
CA MET A 1 18.76 12.04 -14.11
C MET A 1 18.98 10.56 -13.80
N LYS A 2 19.48 10.20 -12.62
CA LYS A 2 19.70 8.80 -12.22
C LYS A 2 18.33 8.12 -12.03
N LYS A 3 18.00 7.09 -12.82
CA LYS A 3 16.78 6.28 -12.67
C LYS A 3 16.78 5.66 -11.26
N LEU A 4 15.78 5.98 -10.43
CA LEU A 4 15.80 5.61 -9.01
C LEU A 4 15.72 4.10 -8.77
N TYR A 5 15.13 3.35 -9.71
CA TYR A 5 14.97 1.91 -9.58
C TYR A 5 15.52 1.18 -10.81
N LYS A 6 16.85 1.01 -10.87
CA LYS A 6 17.43 -0.14 -11.58
C LYS A 6 17.36 -1.36 -10.65
N LEU A 7 16.17 -1.69 -10.18
CA LEU A 7 15.95 -2.88 -9.35
C LEU A 7 15.78 -4.08 -10.27
N ASP A 8 16.47 -5.16 -9.93
CA ASP A 8 16.25 -6.46 -10.54
C ASP A 8 14.91 -7.04 -10.06
N LYS A 9 14.40 -8.05 -10.79
CA LYS A 9 13.09 -8.65 -10.51
C LYS A 9 12.97 -9.20 -9.08
N LEU A 10 14.08 -9.72 -8.51
CA LEU A 10 14.08 -10.25 -7.15
C LEU A 10 13.93 -9.14 -6.12
N SER A 11 14.64 -8.02 -6.30
CA SER A 11 14.49 -6.85 -5.42
C SER A 11 13.08 -6.26 -5.46
N VAL A 12 12.46 -6.18 -6.64
CA VAL A 12 11.07 -5.72 -6.78
C VAL A 12 10.10 -6.65 -6.06
N PHE A 13 10.30 -7.96 -6.19
CA PHE A 13 9.53 -8.97 -5.47
C PHE A 13 9.73 -8.85 -3.95
N GLY A 14 10.96 -8.61 -3.49
CA GLY A 14 11.26 -8.37 -2.08
C GLY A 14 10.54 -7.15 -1.51
N VAL A 15 10.57 -6.02 -2.22
CA VAL A 15 9.85 -4.79 -1.83
C VAL A 15 8.34 -5.03 -1.78
N PHE A 16 7.80 -5.75 -2.76
CA PHE A 16 6.39 -6.15 -2.75
C PHE A 16 6.04 -7.02 -1.53
N LEU A 17 6.83 -8.06 -1.24
CA LEU A 17 6.62 -8.92 -0.07
C LEU A 17 6.67 -8.14 1.23
N VAL A 18 7.64 -7.23 1.39
CA VAL A 18 7.75 -6.36 2.57
C VAL A 18 6.46 -5.56 2.76
N SER A 19 5.92 -4.99 1.69
CA SER A 19 4.64 -4.27 1.76
C SER A 19 3.50 -5.18 2.22
N ILE A 20 3.38 -6.39 1.66
CA ILE A 20 2.32 -7.33 2.05
C ILE A 20 2.46 -7.72 3.53
N PHE A 21 3.67 -8.09 3.97
CA PHE A 21 3.90 -8.44 5.37
C PHE A 21 3.59 -7.29 6.31
N MET A 22 3.97 -6.06 5.96
CA MET A 22 3.67 -4.88 6.79
C MET A 22 2.17 -4.61 6.90
N THR A 23 1.41 -4.73 5.80
CA THR A 23 -0.05 -4.61 5.84
C THR A 23 -0.69 -5.73 6.68
N VAL A 24 -0.18 -6.96 6.60
CA VAL A 24 -0.65 -8.07 7.46
C VAL A 24 -0.35 -7.80 8.94
N ILE A 25 0.84 -7.30 9.26
CA ILE A 25 1.23 -6.95 10.64
C ILE A 25 0.30 -5.86 11.18
N GLU A 26 0.04 -4.81 10.41
CA GLU A 26 -0.90 -3.75 10.76
C GLU A 26 -2.30 -4.32 11.09
N MET A 27 -2.83 -5.20 10.24
CA MET A 27 -4.14 -5.82 10.46
C MET A 27 -4.18 -6.70 11.72
N ILE A 28 -3.10 -7.43 12.01
CA ILE A 28 -2.99 -8.26 13.22
C ILE A 28 -2.94 -7.40 14.47
N ILE A 29 -2.09 -6.37 14.47
CA ILE A 29 -1.92 -5.47 15.62
C ILE A 29 -3.21 -4.71 15.88
N SER A 30 -3.90 -4.27 14.83
CA SER A 30 -5.11 -3.46 14.94
C SER A 30 -6.34 -4.25 15.40
N ASP A 31 -6.30 -5.59 15.35
CA ASP A 31 -7.40 -6.44 15.75
C ASP A 31 -7.22 -6.99 17.17
N PRO A 32 -7.99 -6.48 18.16
CA PRO A 32 -7.83 -6.86 19.56
C PRO A 32 -8.18 -8.32 19.84
N ASN A 33 -8.97 -8.94 18.96
CA ASN A 33 -9.49 -10.30 19.16
C ASN A 33 -8.51 -11.38 18.68
N VAL A 34 -7.45 -11.04 17.93
CA VAL A 34 -6.48 -12.05 17.46
C VAL A 34 -5.76 -12.73 18.63
N SER A 35 -5.51 -11.99 19.71
CA SER A 35 -4.80 -12.49 20.89
C SER A 35 -5.57 -13.59 21.62
N SER A 36 -6.90 -13.46 21.72
CA SER A 36 -7.80 -14.32 22.49
C SER A 36 -8.39 -15.50 21.70
N MET A 37 -8.15 -15.57 20.39
CA MET A 37 -8.64 -16.66 19.54
C MET A 37 -7.94 -18.00 19.81
N PRO A 38 -8.64 -19.15 19.65
CA PRO A 38 -7.99 -20.46 19.64
C PRO A 38 -7.01 -20.58 18.47
N GLN A 39 -6.00 -21.46 18.60
CA GLN A 39 -4.87 -21.54 17.66
C GLN A 39 -5.30 -21.74 16.19
N MET A 40 -6.29 -22.60 15.94
CA MET A 40 -6.85 -22.80 14.60
C MET A 40 -7.50 -21.51 14.04
N GLY A 41 -8.16 -20.74 14.89
CA GLY A 41 -8.74 -19.44 14.52
C GLY A 41 -7.68 -18.40 14.15
N LYS A 42 -6.53 -18.38 14.85
CA LYS A 42 -5.41 -17.49 14.52
C LYS A 42 -4.82 -17.78 13.14
N TRP A 43 -4.64 -19.06 12.79
CA TRP A 43 -4.16 -19.46 11.47
C TRP A 43 -5.12 -19.10 10.34
N LEU A 44 -6.42 -19.34 10.54
CA LEU A 44 -7.43 -18.95 9.56
C LEU A 44 -7.46 -17.43 9.35
N LYS A 45 -7.38 -16.67 10.44
CA LYS A 45 -7.41 -15.20 10.39
C LYS A 45 -6.15 -14.62 9.73
N LEU A 46 -4.98 -15.19 10.02
CA LEU A 46 -3.74 -14.86 9.32
C LEU A 46 -3.88 -15.08 7.81
N LEU A 47 -4.46 -16.22 7.40
CA LEU A 47 -4.71 -16.51 5.99
C LEU A 47 -5.63 -15.47 5.35
N ILE A 48 -6.72 -15.09 6.02
CA ILE A 48 -7.64 -14.04 5.56
C ILE A 48 -6.91 -12.71 5.38
N TYR A 49 -6.06 -12.31 6.33
CA TYR A 49 -5.27 -11.09 6.23
C TYR A 49 -4.25 -11.13 5.08
N CYS A 50 -3.55 -12.24 4.90
CA CYS A 50 -2.63 -12.43 3.78
C CYS A 50 -3.36 -12.30 2.44
N VAL A 51 -4.50 -12.98 2.29
CA VAL A 51 -5.32 -12.91 1.08
C VAL A 51 -5.87 -11.49 0.87
N GLY A 52 -6.38 -10.85 1.92
CA GLY A 52 -6.91 -9.49 1.86
C GLY A 52 -5.85 -8.46 1.44
N ALA A 53 -4.63 -8.56 1.97
CA ALA A 53 -3.51 -7.71 1.57
C ALA A 53 -3.14 -7.90 0.09
N LEU A 54 -3.05 -9.15 -0.36
CA LEU A 54 -2.75 -9.48 -1.76
C LEU A 54 -3.84 -8.98 -2.71
N VAL A 55 -5.11 -9.18 -2.35
CA VAL A 55 -6.26 -8.72 -3.15
C VAL A 55 -6.29 -7.20 -3.21
N THR A 56 -6.10 -6.51 -2.09
CA THR A 56 -6.07 -5.04 -2.04
C THR A 56 -4.96 -4.47 -2.91
N PHE A 57 -3.75 -5.03 -2.80
CA PHE A 57 -2.62 -4.63 -3.64
C PHE A 57 -2.92 -4.91 -5.12
N GLY A 58 -3.44 -6.10 -5.43
CA GLY A 58 -3.77 -6.53 -6.78
C GLY A 58 -4.82 -5.64 -7.45
N ILE A 59 -5.89 -5.30 -6.73
CA ILE A 59 -6.94 -4.37 -7.20
C ILE A 59 -6.33 -3.01 -7.48
N GLY A 60 -5.56 -2.44 -6.54
CA GLY A 60 -4.92 -1.14 -6.72
C GLY A 60 -4.01 -1.13 -7.95
N TYR A 61 -3.16 -2.16 -8.09
CA TYR A 61 -2.25 -2.30 -9.23
C TYR A 61 -3.02 -2.40 -10.55
N TRP A 62 -4.06 -3.24 -10.58
CA TRP A 62 -4.89 -3.43 -11.75
C TRP A 62 -5.57 -2.13 -12.18
N LEU A 63 -6.17 -1.37 -11.25
CA LEU A 63 -6.80 -0.08 -11.54
C LEU A 63 -5.80 0.93 -12.15
N PHE A 64 -4.59 1.03 -11.59
CA PHE A 64 -3.56 1.89 -12.18
C PHE A 64 -3.15 1.42 -13.58
N THR A 65 -2.97 0.12 -13.80
CA THR A 65 -2.61 -0.40 -15.14
C THR A 65 -3.72 -0.19 -16.17
N LEU A 66 -5.00 -0.25 -15.76
CA LEU A 66 -6.13 0.05 -16.63
C LEU A 66 -6.13 1.50 -17.10
N LEU A 67 -5.80 2.44 -16.20
CA LEU A 67 -5.71 3.86 -16.53
C LEU A 67 -4.54 4.18 -17.47
N LEU A 68 -3.51 3.33 -17.46
CA LEU A 68 -2.23 3.52 -18.14
C LEU A 68 -2.01 2.51 -19.29
N ARG A 69 -3.07 1.95 -19.87
CA ARG A 69 -3.05 0.86 -20.89
C ARG A 69 -2.13 1.08 -22.11
N ASN A 70 -1.67 2.30 -22.38
CA ASN A 70 -0.89 2.66 -23.56
C ASN A 70 0.64 2.56 -23.39
N ASN A 71 1.15 2.14 -22.24
CA ASN A 71 2.59 2.02 -21.97
C ASN A 71 2.86 0.85 -21.01
N ASP A 72 4.01 0.20 -21.11
CA ASP A 72 4.39 -0.92 -20.22
C ASP A 72 5.64 -0.62 -19.37
N ASN A 73 6.36 0.45 -19.71
CA ASN A 73 7.64 0.79 -19.08
C ASN A 73 7.49 1.25 -17.62
N TYR A 74 6.29 1.58 -17.16
CA TYR A 74 6.03 2.04 -15.79
C TYR A 74 5.73 0.90 -14.81
N LYS A 75 5.45 -0.33 -15.26
CA LYS A 75 4.89 -1.41 -14.42
C LYS A 75 5.73 -1.69 -13.18
N THR A 76 7.05 -1.79 -13.35
CA THR A 76 7.98 -2.03 -12.22
C THR A 76 8.00 -0.86 -11.25
N THR A 77 8.10 0.36 -11.75
CA THR A 77 8.12 1.57 -10.92
C THR A 77 6.81 1.73 -10.14
N LEU A 78 5.68 1.42 -10.77
CA LEU A 78 4.36 1.46 -10.12
C LEU A 78 4.28 0.48 -8.94
N ILE A 79 4.74 -0.77 -9.11
CA ILE A 79 4.77 -1.77 -8.03
C ILE A 79 5.59 -1.25 -6.86
N VAL A 80 6.78 -0.72 -7.13
CA VAL A 80 7.68 -0.20 -6.10
C VAL A 80 7.07 0.99 -5.38
N ASN A 81 6.52 1.96 -6.12
CA ASN A 81 5.90 3.14 -5.54
C ASN A 81 4.69 2.77 -4.65
N MET A 82 3.84 1.86 -5.13
CA MET A 82 2.70 1.34 -4.36
C MET A 82 3.15 0.64 -3.09
N ALA A 83 4.14 -0.26 -3.19
CA ALA A 83 4.69 -0.97 -2.04
C ALA A 83 5.26 0.00 -0.99
N ILE A 84 5.99 1.04 -1.41
CA ILE A 84 6.50 2.07 -0.49
C ILE A 84 5.35 2.82 0.18
N GLY A 85 4.38 3.32 -0.60
CA GLY A 85 3.25 4.08 -0.07
C GLY A 85 2.44 3.29 0.95
N LEU A 86 2.07 2.05 0.62
CA LEU A 86 1.31 1.16 1.49
C LEU A 86 2.11 0.75 2.74
N THR A 87 3.41 0.50 2.59
CA THR A 87 4.30 0.21 3.73
C THR A 87 4.34 1.38 4.71
N ILE A 88 4.42 2.61 4.22
CA ILE A 88 4.42 3.80 5.07
C ILE A 88 3.11 3.93 5.84
N VAL A 89 1.95 3.75 5.17
CA VAL A 89 0.64 3.75 5.85
C VAL A 89 0.63 2.70 6.96
N ALA A 90 0.93 1.45 6.61
CA ALA A 90 0.86 0.33 7.54
C ALA A 90 1.80 0.50 8.74
N LEU A 91 3.02 0.99 8.50
CA LEU A 91 3.98 1.24 9.56
C LEU A 91 3.53 2.34 10.50
N LEU A 92 2.98 3.45 9.98
CA LEU A 92 2.49 4.55 10.81
C LEU A 92 1.30 4.11 11.66
N ILE A 93 0.34 3.39 11.07
CA ILE A 93 -0.83 2.88 11.80
C ILE A 93 -0.39 1.88 12.87
N ALA A 94 0.49 0.94 12.54
CA ALA A 94 1.01 -0.04 13.49
C ALA A 94 1.73 0.63 14.67
N VAL A 95 2.60 1.62 14.42
CA VAL A 95 3.29 2.36 15.47
C VAL A 95 2.30 3.09 16.37
N ILE A 96 1.30 3.76 15.80
CA ILE A 96 0.30 4.49 16.59
C ILE A 96 -0.53 3.52 17.43
N TYR A 97 -0.94 2.39 16.87
CA TYR A 97 -1.67 1.37 17.63
C TYR A 97 -0.83 0.80 18.77
N LEU A 98 0.46 0.53 18.55
CA LEU A 98 1.37 0.05 19.61
C LEU A 98 1.56 1.06 20.76
N ILE A 99 1.51 2.36 20.47
CA ILE A 99 1.66 3.42 21.48
C ILE A 99 0.33 3.71 22.19
N ALA A 100 -0.77 3.82 21.43
CA ALA A 100 -2.04 4.34 21.93
C ALA A 100 -3.10 3.26 22.21
N GLY A 101 -2.87 2.01 21.78
CA GLY A 101 -3.80 0.89 21.93
C GLY A 101 -5.11 1.01 21.13
N LYS A 102 -5.27 2.08 20.34
CA LYS A 102 -6.42 2.34 19.49
C LYS A 102 -6.05 3.30 18.37
N THR A 103 -6.75 3.18 17.24
CA THR A 103 -6.70 4.14 16.13
C THR A 103 -8.04 4.90 16.07
N ASN A 104 -8.00 6.10 15.51
CA ASN A 104 -9.21 6.87 15.21
C ASN A 104 -9.12 7.43 13.79
N ILE A 105 -10.22 8.01 13.31
CA ILE A 105 -10.29 8.52 11.94
C ILE A 105 -9.24 9.61 11.64
N TRP A 106 -8.85 10.41 12.63
CA TRP A 106 -7.82 11.43 12.50
C TRP A 106 -6.43 10.82 12.29
N VAL A 107 -6.11 9.76 13.05
CA VAL A 107 -4.88 8.99 12.92
C VAL A 107 -4.81 8.34 11.54
N ASN A 108 -5.89 7.68 11.10
CA ASN A 108 -5.96 7.07 9.78
C ASN A 108 -5.85 8.13 8.68
N GLY A 109 -6.45 9.31 8.89
CA GLY A 109 -6.34 10.47 8.02
C GLY A 109 -4.90 10.95 7.84
N ILE A 110 -4.14 11.11 8.92
CA ILE A 110 -2.75 11.58 8.87
C ILE A 110 -1.84 10.50 8.25
N ALA A 111 -1.95 9.25 8.71
CA ALA A 111 -1.15 8.15 8.18
C ALA A 111 -1.43 7.93 6.68
N GLY A 112 -2.70 7.95 6.30
CA GLY A 112 -3.14 7.89 4.91
C GLY A 112 -2.62 9.07 4.09
N PHE A 113 -2.73 10.30 4.59
CA PHE A 113 -2.23 11.48 3.87
C PHE A 113 -0.73 11.37 3.59
N ILE A 114 0.06 10.90 4.55
CA ILE A 114 1.51 10.72 4.38
C ILE A 114 1.80 9.60 3.39
N GLY A 115 1.19 8.43 3.55
CA GLY A 115 1.50 7.26 2.72
C GLY A 115 0.95 7.37 1.29
N PHE A 116 -0.32 7.74 1.12
CA PHE A 116 -0.92 8.00 -0.20
C PHE A 116 -0.36 9.28 -0.84
N GLY A 117 -0.03 10.30 -0.06
CA GLY A 117 0.69 11.48 -0.55
C GLY A 117 2.09 11.13 -1.06
N THR A 118 2.81 10.23 -0.37
CA THR A 118 4.08 9.69 -0.85
C THR A 118 3.89 8.91 -2.15
N LEU A 119 2.89 8.04 -2.23
CA LEU A 119 2.55 7.31 -3.46
C LEU A 119 2.29 8.28 -4.64
N ALA A 120 1.47 9.31 -4.43
CA ALA A 120 1.17 10.32 -5.43
C ALA A 120 2.44 11.08 -5.86
N GLY A 121 3.28 11.50 -4.91
CA GLY A 121 4.54 12.18 -5.19
C GLY A 121 5.55 11.32 -5.95
N LEU A 122 5.70 10.06 -5.56
CA LEU A 122 6.57 9.09 -6.25
C LEU A 122 6.07 8.82 -7.67
N ASN A 123 4.77 8.65 -7.86
CA ASN A 123 4.17 8.47 -9.18
C ASN A 123 4.34 9.72 -10.05
N TRP A 124 4.15 10.92 -9.49
CA TRP A 124 4.33 12.16 -10.23
C TRP A 124 5.76 12.34 -10.75
N LYS A 125 6.75 11.99 -9.92
CA LYS A 125 8.16 12.22 -10.21
C LYS A 125 8.81 11.11 -11.03
N PHE A 126 8.50 9.84 -10.76
CA PHE A 126 9.26 8.69 -11.27
C PHE A 126 8.51 7.84 -12.29
N LEU A 127 7.19 8.01 -12.43
CA LEU A 127 6.42 7.24 -13.39
C LEU A 127 6.67 7.81 -14.80
N GLU A 128 7.27 6.99 -15.68
CA GLU A 128 7.65 7.35 -17.06
C GLU A 128 6.41 7.33 -17.99
N VAL A 129 5.42 8.19 -17.70
CA VAL A 129 4.17 8.36 -18.48
C VAL A 129 3.87 9.84 -18.78
N PRO A 130 3.01 10.15 -19.77
CA PRO A 130 2.59 11.52 -20.07
C PRO A 130 1.95 12.22 -18.87
N GLN A 131 1.99 13.56 -18.85
CA GLN A 131 1.43 14.36 -17.75
C GLN A 131 -0.08 14.14 -17.54
N SER A 132 -0.85 13.93 -18.62
CA SER A 132 -2.27 13.59 -18.54
C SER A 132 -2.52 12.31 -17.75
N ASP A 133 -1.66 11.31 -17.93
CA ASP A 133 -1.74 10.02 -17.23
C ASP A 133 -1.27 10.14 -15.77
N LYS A 134 -0.27 10.98 -15.49
CA LYS A 134 0.12 11.31 -14.11
C LYS A 134 -1.03 11.93 -13.32
N ILE A 135 -1.83 12.80 -13.95
CA ILE A 135 -3.02 13.39 -13.32
C ILE A 135 -4.04 12.31 -12.98
N LYS A 136 -4.34 11.39 -13.91
CA LYS A 136 -5.26 10.27 -13.66
C LYS A 136 -4.81 9.40 -12.47
N VAL A 137 -3.51 9.11 -12.40
CA VAL A 137 -2.91 8.34 -11.30
C VAL A 137 -3.04 9.10 -9.97
N SER A 138 -2.77 10.41 -9.95
CA SER A 138 -2.95 11.22 -8.74
C SER A 138 -4.40 11.28 -8.28
N VAL A 139 -5.36 11.41 -9.22
CA VAL A 139 -6.79 11.41 -8.91
C VAL A 139 -7.22 10.06 -8.32
N LEU A 140 -6.81 8.94 -8.93
CA LEU A 140 -7.10 7.61 -8.40
C LEU A 140 -6.49 7.42 -7.01
N THR A 141 -5.26 7.91 -6.79
CA THR A 141 -4.60 7.86 -5.48
C THR A 141 -5.39 8.65 -4.43
N GLY A 142 -5.94 9.81 -4.80
CA GLY A 142 -6.80 10.61 -3.93
C GLY A 142 -8.13 9.92 -3.60
N ILE A 143 -8.78 9.29 -4.58
CA ILE A 143 -9.99 8.47 -4.36
C ILE A 143 -9.68 7.33 -3.39
N TRP A 144 -8.57 6.63 -3.60
CA TRP A 144 -8.17 5.51 -2.74
C TRP A 144 -7.88 5.96 -1.31
N PHE A 145 -7.24 7.12 -1.14
CA PHE A 145 -7.06 7.73 0.17
C PHE A 145 -8.41 7.98 0.86
N ILE A 146 -9.39 8.59 0.18
CA ILE A 146 -10.71 8.84 0.77
C ILE A 146 -11.39 7.53 1.18
N LEU A 147 -11.34 6.51 0.33
CA LEU A 147 -11.90 5.19 0.63
C LEU A 147 -11.21 4.52 1.83
N SER A 148 -9.92 4.80 2.06
CA SER A 148 -9.17 4.23 3.19
C SER A 148 -9.55 4.82 4.55
N LEU A 149 -10.34 5.90 4.58
CA LEU A 149 -10.76 6.54 5.82
C LEU A 149 -12.01 5.90 6.47
N PHE A 150 -12.72 5.05 5.72
CA PHE A 150 -13.97 4.42 6.12
C PHE A 150 -13.78 2.91 6.32
#